data_AF-A0A5E5PUQ0-F1
#
_entry.id   AF-A0A5E5PUQ0-F1
#
_cell.length_a   1.000
_cell.length_b   1.000
_cell.length_c   1.000
_cell.angle_alpha   90.00
_cell.angle_beta   90.00
_cell.angle_gamma   90.00
#
_symmetry.space_group_name_H-M   'P 1'
#
loop_
_entity.id
_entity.type
_entity.pdbx_description
1 polymer ?
#
loop_
_entity_poly.entity_id
_entity_poly.type
_entity_poly.pdbx_seq_one_letter_code
_entity_poly.pdbx_strand_id
1 'polypeptide(L)'
;MPIKINDVEISDDDVFQEMQYQTDASNIEEVIFKAAQALVVQQLLLQEAGIKKNDANEEEKINQLINDNVIIPIANIESCQRYYDNNKVKFLDKERNEILSFAMVEEHIREYLQNQSSTSGIKEYINVLAADADIKGFDFKDPSAMNIKIQ
;
A
#
# COMPACT_ATOMS: atom_id res chain seq x y z
N MET A 1 -1.17 -22.98 -5.66
CA MET A 1 -2.40 -23.28 -4.89
C MET A 1 -3.23 -22.01 -4.94
N PRO A 2 -4.43 -22.04 -5.50
CA PRO A 2 -5.15 -20.81 -5.78
C PRO A 2 -5.57 -20.12 -4.49
N ILE A 3 -5.44 -18.79 -4.48
CA ILE A 3 -5.93 -17.93 -3.42
C ILE A 3 -7.43 -17.73 -3.67
N LYS A 4 -8.26 -17.82 -2.64
CA LYS A 4 -9.70 -17.53 -2.75
C LYS A 4 -10.08 -16.35 -1.91
N ILE A 5 -10.88 -15.46 -2.48
CA ILE A 5 -11.41 -14.27 -1.83
C ILE A 5 -12.91 -14.27 -2.07
N ASN A 6 -13.66 -14.63 -1.03
CA ASN A 6 -15.09 -14.92 -1.13
C ASN A 6 -15.33 -15.96 -2.26
N ASP A 7 -16.10 -15.61 -3.28
CA ASP A 7 -16.41 -16.49 -4.42
C ASP A 7 -15.44 -16.35 -5.61
N VAL A 8 -14.41 -15.51 -5.49
CA VAL A 8 -13.43 -15.26 -6.56
C VAL A 8 -12.15 -16.04 -6.30
N GLU A 9 -11.66 -16.73 -7.33
CA GLU A 9 -10.41 -17.48 -7.31
C GLU A 9 -9.32 -16.69 -8.05
N ILE A 10 -8.18 -16.49 -7.40
CA ILE A 10 -6.94 -16.00 -8.00
C ILE A 10 -6.08 -17.22 -8.28
N SER A 11 -5.83 -17.49 -9.56
CA SER A 11 -5.08 -18.65 -10.02
C SER A 11 -3.56 -18.42 -9.92
N ASP A 12 -2.79 -19.51 -9.99
CA ASP A 12 -1.33 -19.42 -10.05
C ASP A 12 -0.87 -18.68 -11.33
N ASP A 13 -1.63 -18.77 -12.43
CA ASP A 13 -1.37 -18.04 -13.68
C ASP A 13 -1.57 -16.53 -13.51
N ASP A 14 -2.60 -16.10 -12.76
CA ASP A 14 -2.83 -14.67 -12.47
C ASP A 14 -1.66 -14.09 -11.69
N VAL A 15 -1.18 -14.81 -10.66
CA VAL A 15 -0.01 -14.40 -9.88
C VAL A 15 1.21 -14.31 -10.78
N PHE A 16 1.44 -15.30 -11.67
CA PHE A 16 2.57 -15.29 -12.58
C PHE A 16 2.55 -14.09 -13.55
N GLN A 17 1.38 -13.73 -14.07
CA GLN A 17 1.24 -12.52 -14.89
C GLN A 17 1.53 -11.25 -14.09
N GLU A 18 1.12 -11.20 -12.81
CA GLU A 18 1.37 -10.02 -11.97
C GLU A 18 2.84 -9.91 -11.54
N MET A 19 3.56 -11.02 -11.37
CA MET A 19 4.99 -11.03 -11.02
C MET A 19 5.85 -10.22 -12.01
N GLN A 20 5.45 -10.14 -13.27
CA GLN A 20 6.21 -9.39 -14.29
C GLN A 20 6.26 -7.88 -14.02
N TYR A 21 5.31 -7.36 -13.23
CA TYR A 21 5.25 -5.95 -12.81
C TYR A 21 5.98 -5.72 -11.48
N GLN A 22 6.40 -6.77 -10.78
CA GLN A 22 7.07 -6.71 -9.48
C GLN A 22 8.60 -6.74 -9.66
N THR A 23 9.20 -5.59 -9.94
CA THR A 23 10.65 -5.46 -10.21
C THR A 23 11.51 -5.22 -8.97
N ASP A 24 10.89 -4.87 -7.83
CA ASP A 24 11.59 -4.31 -6.67
C ASP A 24 11.80 -5.31 -5.53
N ALA A 25 11.92 -6.60 -5.82
CA ALA A 25 12.12 -7.66 -4.82
C ALA A 25 13.45 -8.38 -5.01
N SER A 26 14.07 -8.77 -3.89
CA SER A 26 15.42 -9.34 -3.89
C SER A 26 15.43 -10.84 -4.16
N ASN A 27 14.29 -11.50 -3.99
CA ASN A 27 14.14 -12.95 -4.15
C ASN A 27 12.75 -13.30 -4.72
N ILE A 28 12.64 -14.49 -5.29
CA ILE A 28 11.43 -14.92 -6.00
C ILE A 28 10.22 -15.10 -5.07
N GLU A 29 10.43 -15.51 -3.82
CA GLU A 29 9.35 -15.66 -2.84
C GLU A 29 8.70 -14.31 -2.54
N GLU A 30 9.50 -13.25 -2.40
CA GLU A 30 9.04 -11.88 -2.21
C GLU A 30 8.32 -11.35 -3.45
N VAL A 31 8.81 -11.65 -4.66
CA VAL A 31 8.14 -11.30 -5.92
C VAL A 31 6.74 -11.94 -5.98
N ILE A 32 6.64 -13.25 -5.71
CA ILE A 32 5.38 -13.99 -5.68
C ILE A 32 4.43 -13.41 -4.64
N PHE A 33 4.94 -13.17 -3.43
CA PHE A 33 4.14 -12.62 -2.34
C PHE A 33 3.59 -11.24 -2.69
N LYS A 34 4.42 -10.33 -3.23
CA LYS A 34 3.99 -8.99 -3.66
C LYS A 34 2.97 -9.06 -4.79
N ALA A 35 3.19 -9.93 -5.77
CA ALA A 35 2.26 -10.13 -6.88
C ALA A 35 0.88 -10.60 -6.39
N ALA A 36 0.87 -11.63 -5.54
CA ALA A 36 -0.36 -12.12 -4.95
C ALA A 36 -1.02 -11.10 -4.02
N GLN A 37 -0.24 -10.38 -3.20
CA GLN A 37 -0.74 -9.30 -2.36
C GLN A 37 -1.45 -8.23 -3.20
N ALA A 38 -0.83 -7.81 -4.32
CA ALA A 38 -1.43 -6.84 -5.23
C ALA A 38 -2.77 -7.33 -5.78
N LEU A 39 -2.85 -8.60 -6.22
CA LEU A 39 -4.09 -9.20 -6.71
C LEU A 39 -5.16 -9.30 -5.63
N VAL A 40 -4.80 -9.66 -4.41
CA VAL A 40 -5.74 -9.73 -3.28
C VAL A 40 -6.29 -8.35 -2.97
N VAL A 41 -5.43 -7.34 -2.85
CA VAL A 41 -5.85 -5.95 -2.61
C VAL A 41 -6.74 -5.45 -3.73
N GLN A 42 -6.36 -5.68 -4.99
CA GLN A 42 -7.18 -5.31 -6.15
C GLN A 42 -8.57 -5.96 -6.05
N GLN A 43 -8.62 -7.25 -5.74
CA GLN A 43 -9.88 -7.97 -5.68
C GLN A 43 -10.80 -7.50 -4.53
N LEU A 44 -10.23 -7.14 -3.38
CA LEU A 44 -10.99 -6.54 -2.27
C LEU A 44 -11.58 -5.19 -2.67
N LEU A 45 -10.79 -4.32 -3.29
CA LEU A 45 -11.25 -3.01 -3.76
C LEU A 45 -12.32 -3.11 -4.85
N LEU A 46 -12.19 -4.07 -5.78
CA LEU A 46 -13.19 -4.34 -6.82
C LEU A 46 -14.53 -4.81 -6.22
N GLN A 47 -14.50 -5.69 -5.22
CA GLN A 47 -15.71 -6.18 -4.55
C GLN A 47 -16.41 -5.05 -3.80
N GLU A 48 -15.65 -4.24 -3.07
CA GLU A 48 -16.17 -3.10 -2.32
C GLU A 48 -16.75 -2.03 -3.25
N ALA A 49 -16.07 -1.73 -4.36
CA ALA A 49 -16.58 -0.83 -5.40
C ALA A 49 -17.73 -1.42 -6.23
N GLY A 50 -18.10 -2.71 -6.01
CA GLY A 50 -19.19 -3.38 -6.72
C GLY A 50 -18.94 -3.55 -8.22
N ILE A 51 -17.67 -3.66 -8.63
CA ILE A 51 -17.26 -3.77 -10.04
C ILE A 51 -16.44 -5.02 -10.34
N LYS A 52 -16.27 -5.28 -11.63
CA LYS A 52 -15.41 -6.36 -12.13
C LYS A 52 -14.10 -5.78 -12.63
N LYS A 53 -13.06 -6.62 -12.65
CA LYS A 53 -11.79 -6.30 -13.28
C LYS A 53 -12.00 -5.91 -14.75
N ASN A 54 -11.32 -4.87 -15.21
CA ASN A 54 -11.45 -4.24 -16.52
C ASN A 54 -12.80 -3.53 -16.76
N ASP A 55 -13.51 -3.10 -15.71
CA ASP A 55 -14.62 -2.14 -15.86
C ASP A 55 -14.09 -0.85 -16.48
N ALA A 56 -14.83 -0.25 -17.42
CA ALA A 56 -14.38 0.97 -18.11
C ALA A 56 -14.06 2.13 -17.15
N ASN A 57 -14.67 2.12 -15.96
CA ASN A 57 -14.49 3.13 -14.93
C ASN A 57 -13.81 2.56 -13.68
N GLU A 58 -13.03 1.47 -13.80
CA GLU A 58 -12.36 0.81 -12.67
C GLU A 58 -11.53 1.80 -11.84
N GLU A 59 -10.61 2.52 -12.50
CA GLU A 59 -9.71 3.46 -11.83
C GLU A 59 -10.49 4.59 -11.14
N GLU A 60 -11.51 5.15 -11.80
CA GLU A 60 -12.30 6.23 -11.24
C GLU A 60 -13.10 5.78 -10.00
N LYS A 61 -13.72 4.61 -10.06
CA LYS A 61 -14.49 4.06 -8.93
C LYS A 61 -13.61 3.65 -7.75
N ILE A 62 -12.43 3.07 -8.01
CA ILE A 62 -11.46 2.77 -6.95
C ILE A 62 -10.98 4.05 -6.28
N ASN A 63 -10.65 5.08 -7.07
CA ASN A 63 -10.24 6.38 -6.53
C ASN A 63 -11.36 7.05 -5.70
N GLN A 64 -12.60 7.00 -6.17
CA GLN A 64 -13.76 7.48 -5.41
C GLN A 64 -13.93 6.70 -4.10
N LEU A 65 -13.86 5.37 -4.14
CA LEU A 65 -13.96 4.52 -2.96
C LEU A 65 -12.90 4.88 -1.91
N ILE A 66 -11.66 5.09 -2.33
CA ILE A 66 -10.55 5.50 -1.46
C ILE A 66 -10.86 6.88 -0.86
N ASN A 67 -11.28 7.85 -1.66
CA ASN A 67 -11.58 9.19 -1.17
C ASN A 67 -12.74 9.22 -0.16
N ASP A 68 -13.76 8.39 -0.37
CA ASP A 68 -14.95 8.36 0.49
C ASP A 68 -14.72 7.61 1.81
N ASN A 69 -13.85 6.60 1.82
CA ASN A 69 -13.70 5.69 2.96
C ASN A 69 -12.33 5.76 3.66
N VAL A 70 -11.31 6.39 3.06
CA VAL A 70 -10.00 6.54 3.68
C VAL A 70 -9.92 7.86 4.43
N ILE A 71 -9.80 7.76 5.75
CA ILE A 71 -9.48 8.91 6.60
C ILE A 71 -7.98 9.18 6.47
N ILE A 72 -7.62 10.28 5.82
CA ILE A 72 -6.23 10.75 5.73
C ILE A 72 -5.96 11.66 6.92
N PRO A 73 -5.13 11.24 7.92
CA PRO A 73 -4.78 12.13 9.00
C PRO A 73 -3.97 13.32 8.48
N ILE A 74 -4.39 14.54 8.83
CA ILE A 74 -3.70 15.77 8.44
C ILE A 74 -2.48 15.95 9.34
N ALA A 75 -1.31 16.16 8.73
CA ALA A 75 -0.09 16.46 9.47
C ALA A 75 -0.16 17.86 10.10
N ASN A 76 -0.49 17.91 11.39
CA ASN A 76 -0.47 19.17 12.15
C ASN A 76 0.97 19.67 12.38
N ILE A 77 1.09 20.93 12.78
CA ILE A 77 2.40 21.57 13.00
C ILE A 77 3.23 20.85 14.07
N GLU A 78 2.58 20.29 15.10
CA GLU A 78 3.24 19.53 16.17
C GLU A 78 3.89 18.25 15.64
N SER A 79 3.22 17.53 14.74
CA SER A 79 3.78 16.32 14.11
C SER A 79 4.92 16.67 13.16
N CYS A 80 4.81 17.78 12.43
CA CYS A 80 5.90 18.29 11.59
C CYS A 80 7.13 18.64 12.43
N GLN A 81 6.93 19.34 13.55
CA GLN A 81 7.99 19.71 14.48
C GLN A 81 8.67 18.47 15.08
N ARG A 82 7.89 17.50 15.55
CA ARG A 82 8.41 16.23 16.08
C ARG A 82 9.21 15.46 15.02
N TYR A 83 8.75 15.42 13.78
CA TYR A 83 9.50 14.79 12.68
C TYR A 83 10.81 15.52 12.40
N TYR A 84 10.79 16.85 12.31
CA TYR A 84 11.98 17.68 12.14
C TYR A 84 13.00 17.39 13.23
N ASP A 85 12.57 17.39 14.50
CA ASP A 85 13.47 17.19 15.63
C ASP A 85 14.12 15.81 15.65
N ASN A 86 13.38 14.77 15.25
CA ASN A 86 13.89 13.40 15.15
C ASN A 86 14.73 13.14 13.89
N ASN A 87 14.67 14.01 12.86
CA ASN A 87 15.29 13.78 11.56
C ASN A 87 16.19 14.94 11.09
N LYS A 88 16.73 15.76 12.01
CA LYS A 88 17.54 16.96 11.68
C LYS A 88 18.63 16.70 10.64
N VAL A 89 19.27 15.53 10.68
CA VAL A 89 20.32 15.11 9.74
C VAL A 89 19.83 15.09 8.28
N LYS A 90 18.54 14.82 8.03
CA LYS A 90 17.95 14.84 6.68
C LYS A 90 17.84 16.25 6.09
N PHE A 91 17.88 17.29 6.94
CA PHE A 91 17.74 18.69 6.54
C PHE A 91 19.09 19.43 6.59
N LEU A 92 20.20 18.70 6.50
CA LEU A 92 21.52 19.28 6.35
C LEU A 92 21.68 19.86 4.94
N ASP A 93 21.90 21.16 4.86
CA ASP A 93 22.39 21.83 3.66
C ASP A 93 23.85 21.44 3.48
N LYS A 94 24.15 20.69 2.41
CA LYS A 94 25.49 20.18 2.12
C LYS A 94 26.44 21.27 1.62
N GLU A 95 25.92 22.36 1.04
CA GLU A 95 26.75 23.46 0.54
C GLU A 95 27.20 24.37 1.69
N ARG A 96 26.29 24.64 2.63
CA ARG A 96 26.55 25.50 3.79
C ARG A 96 27.05 24.74 5.01
N ASN A 97 26.90 23.43 5.02
CA ASN A 97 27.16 22.55 6.17
C ASN A 97 26.38 22.98 7.43
N GLU A 98 25.14 23.42 7.23
CA GLU A 98 24.22 23.94 8.25
C GLU A 98 22.90 23.17 8.21
N ILE A 99 22.24 22.99 9.35
CA ILE A 99 20.89 22.43 9.38
C ILE A 99 19.89 23.53 9.03
N LEU A 100 19.07 23.30 8.01
CA LEU A 100 17.99 24.21 7.62
C LEU A 100 16.99 24.33 8.77
N SER A 101 16.55 25.56 9.08
CA SER A 101 15.57 25.79 10.15
C SER A 101 14.21 25.16 9.84
N PHE A 102 13.43 24.83 10.87
CA PHE A 102 12.09 24.25 10.71
C PHE A 102 11.20 25.04 9.75
N ALA A 103 11.18 26.37 9.86
CA ALA A 103 10.37 27.24 9.01
C ALA A 103 10.71 27.12 7.51
N MET A 104 11.93 26.73 7.15
CA MET A 104 12.34 26.54 5.75
C MET A 104 11.90 25.19 5.17
N VAL A 105 11.65 24.20 6.03
CA VAL A 105 11.36 22.82 5.63
C VAL A 105 9.97 22.36 6.06
N GLU A 106 9.20 23.20 6.76
CA GLU A 106 7.88 22.88 7.30
C GLU A 106 6.93 22.36 6.22
N GLU A 107 6.77 23.07 5.10
CA GLU A 107 5.87 22.65 4.03
C GLU A 107 6.30 21.31 3.43
N HIS A 108 7.61 21.11 3.21
CA HIS A 108 8.12 19.84 2.69
C HIS A 108 7.87 18.68 3.66
N ILE A 109 8.04 18.91 4.97
CA ILE A 109 7.74 17.93 6.00
C ILE A 109 6.24 17.64 6.06
N ARG A 110 5.41 18.68 5.98
CA ARG A 110 3.96 18.55 5.96
C ARG A 110 3.51 17.70 4.79
N GLU A 111 3.95 18.01 3.57
CA GLU A 111 3.67 17.22 2.37
C GLU A 111 4.14 15.77 2.53
N TYR A 112 5.36 15.55 3.03
CA TYR A 112 5.88 14.21 3.29
C TYR A 112 5.01 13.41 4.26
N LEU A 113 4.66 14.01 5.41
CA LEU A 113 3.83 13.36 6.42
C LEU A 113 2.39 13.18 5.94
N GLN A 114 1.87 14.08 5.11
CA GLN A 114 0.55 13.97 4.49
C GLN A 114 0.52 12.77 3.52
N ASN A 115 1.53 12.65 2.65
CA ASN A 115 1.65 11.53 1.72
C ASN A 115 1.80 10.20 2.46
N GLN A 116 2.64 10.17 3.51
CA GLN A 116 2.80 8.99 4.37
C GLN A 116 1.49 8.63 5.09
N SER A 117 0.73 9.64 5.53
CA SER A 117 -0.57 9.48 6.17
C SER A 117 -1.62 8.92 5.21
N SER A 118 -1.62 9.35 3.95
CA SER A 118 -2.47 8.79 2.89
C SER A 118 -2.19 7.30 2.69
N THR A 119 -0.91 6.91 2.55
CA THR A 119 -0.53 5.50 2.44
C THR A 119 -0.94 4.68 3.66
N SER A 120 -0.81 5.26 4.86
CA SER A 120 -1.21 4.60 6.11
C SER A 120 -2.72 4.42 6.21
N GLY A 121 -3.51 5.43 5.80
CA GLY A 121 -4.96 5.35 5.78
C GLY A 121 -5.47 4.31 4.79
N ILE A 122 -4.90 4.25 3.58
CA ILE A 122 -5.23 3.22 2.59
C ILE A 122 -4.92 1.83 3.13
N LYS A 123 -3.76 1.65 3.78
CA LYS A 123 -3.39 0.37 4.38
C LYS A 123 -4.39 -0.06 5.47
N GLU A 124 -4.82 0.86 6.31
CA GLU A 124 -5.81 0.57 7.35
C GLU A 124 -7.16 0.19 6.74
N TYR A 125 -7.59 0.90 5.70
CA TYR A 125 -8.81 0.56 4.98
C TYR A 125 -8.74 -0.83 4.35
N ILE A 126 -7.63 -1.18 3.69
CA ILE A 126 -7.40 -2.53 3.16
C ILE A 126 -7.45 -3.58 4.29
N ASN A 127 -6.88 -3.30 5.46
CA ASN A 127 -6.94 -4.23 6.60
C ASN A 127 -8.38 -4.47 7.07
N VAL A 128 -9.22 -3.43 7.06
CA VAL A 128 -10.66 -3.56 7.37
C VAL A 128 -11.34 -4.45 6.33
N LEU A 129 -11.15 -4.17 5.03
CA LEU A 129 -11.72 -5.00 3.96
C LEU A 129 -11.26 -6.46 4.04
N ALA A 130 -9.98 -6.68 4.34
CA ALA A 130 -9.42 -8.02 4.50
C ALA A 130 -9.95 -8.76 5.72
N ALA A 131 -10.32 -8.04 6.79
CA ALA A 131 -10.92 -8.63 7.99
C ALA A 131 -12.37 -9.09 7.76
N ASP A 132 -13.10 -8.40 6.87
CA ASP A 132 -14.49 -8.72 6.54
C ASP A 132 -14.63 -9.76 5.41
N ALA A 133 -13.56 -10.02 4.65
CA ALA A 133 -13.55 -10.98 3.55
C ALA A 133 -13.13 -12.40 3.98
N ASP A 134 -13.70 -13.43 3.34
CA ASP A 134 -13.24 -14.82 3.47
C ASP A 134 -12.03 -15.06 2.56
N ILE A 135 -10.83 -14.88 3.09
CA ILE A 135 -9.56 -15.08 2.38
C ILE A 135 -8.95 -16.43 2.74
N LYS A 136 -8.72 -17.28 1.74
CA LYS A 136 -8.07 -18.59 1.88
C LYS A 136 -6.81 -18.66 1.04
N GLY A 137 -5.73 -19.19 1.63
CA GLY A 137 -4.45 -19.39 0.93
C GLY A 137 -3.54 -18.16 0.87
N PHE A 138 -3.88 -17.09 1.59
CA PHE A 138 -3.07 -15.88 1.70
C PHE A 138 -3.17 -15.26 3.10
N ASP A 139 -2.04 -14.77 3.63
CA ASP A 139 -1.98 -13.99 4.87
C ASP A 139 -1.15 -12.72 4.64
N PHE A 140 -1.74 -11.55 4.93
CA PHE A 140 -1.07 -10.26 4.80
C PHE A 140 0.13 -10.06 5.73
N LYS A 141 0.20 -10.83 6.82
CA LYS A 141 1.21 -10.70 7.88
C LYS A 141 2.31 -11.77 7.80
N ASP A 142 2.08 -12.82 7.04
CA ASP A 142 3.01 -13.94 6.92
C ASP A 142 3.29 -14.32 5.45
N PRO A 143 4.37 -13.78 4.88
CA PRO A 143 4.83 -14.16 3.54
C PRO A 143 5.15 -15.66 3.40
N SER A 144 5.52 -16.31 4.51
CA SER A 144 5.87 -17.74 4.53
C SER A 144 4.65 -18.66 4.62
N ALA A 145 3.46 -18.11 4.87
CA ALA A 145 2.20 -18.86 4.84
C ALA A 145 1.74 -19.21 3.42
N MET A 146 2.34 -18.61 2.39
CA MET A 146 2.15 -19.05 1.01
C MET A 146 2.80 -20.42 0.81
N ASN A 147 1.96 -21.43 0.56
CA ASN A 147 2.43 -22.78 0.28
C ASN A 147 2.84 -22.88 -1.20
N ILE A 148 4.04 -22.36 -1.52
CA ILE A 148 4.55 -22.24 -2.88
C ILE A 148 5.10 -23.61 -3.33
N LYS A 149 4.40 -24.28 -4.25
CA LYS A 149 4.97 -25.39 -5.01
C LYS A 149 5.51 -24.86 -6.33
N ILE A 150 6.78 -24.52 -6.36
CA ILE A 150 7.50 -24.28 -7.61
C ILE A 150 7.80 -25.66 -8.19
N GLN A 151 7.12 -26.05 -9.29
CA GLN A 151 7.48 -27.23 -10.08
C GLN A 151 8.35 -26.82 -11.27
#